data_AF-A0A1Z4V5S4-F1
#
_entry.id   AF-A0A1Z4V5S4-F1
#
_cell.length_a   1.000
_cell.length_b   1.000
_cell.length_c   1.000
_cell.angle_alpha   90.00
_cell.angle_beta   90.00
_cell.angle_gamma   90.00
#
_symmetry.space_group_name_H-M   'P 1'
#
loop_
_entity.id
_entity.type
_entity.pdbx_description
1 polymer ?
#
loop_
_entity_poly.entity_id
_entity_poly.type
_entity_poly.pdbx_seq_one_letter_code
_entity_poly.pdbx_strand_id
1 'polypeptide(L)' 'MNQEIIVDTSALIAFFVKSETNHQLAKQYTYHNLNHRWIILETVFDETVT' A
#
# COMPACT_ATOMS: atom_id res chain seq x y z
N MET A 1 7.97 19.07 -6.93
CA MET A 1 6.90 18.76 -5.97
C MET A 1 7.02 17.29 -5.64
N ASN A 2 7.28 16.93 -4.38
CA ASN A 2 7.28 15.51 -3.99
C ASN A 2 5.84 15.01 -4.05
N GLN A 3 5.58 14.03 -4.90
CA GLN A 3 4.26 13.41 -5.00
C GLN A 3 4.06 12.52 -3.78
N GLU A 4 2.92 12.70 -3.11
CA GLU A 4 2.51 11.91 -1.96
C GLU A 4 1.48 10.88 -2.42
N ILE A 5 1.58 9.65 -1.91
CA ILE A 5 0.66 8.54 -2.20
C ILE A 5 -0.04 8.19 -0.90
N ILE A 6 -1.35 8.40 -0.85
CA ILE A 6 -2.20 7.92 0.24
C ILE A 6 -2.58 6.48 -0.05
N VAL A 7 -2.34 5.60 0.92
CA VAL A 7 -2.57 4.16 0.80
C VAL A 7 -3.93 3.81 1.38
N ASP A 8 -4.72 3.08 0.60
CA ASP A 8 -5.99 2.48 1.03
C ASP A 8 -5.79 1.10 1.66
N THR A 9 -6.73 0.66 2.50
CA THR A 9 -6.74 -0.64 3.20
C THR A 9 -6.53 -1.79 2.22
N SER A 10 -7.23 -1.79 1.09
CA SER A 10 -7.13 -2.84 0.08
C SER A 10 -5.73 -2.96 -0.55
N ALA A 11 -5.08 -1.82 -0.79
CA ALA A 11 -3.72 -1.77 -1.35
C ALA A 11 -2.67 -2.25 -0.33
N LEU A 12 -2.86 -1.91 0.95
CA LEU A 12 -2.00 -2.34 2.03
C LEU A 12 -2.09 -3.87 2.24
N ILE A 13 -3.31 -4.42 2.23
CA ILE A 13 -3.55 -5.88 2.29
C ILE A 13 -2.91 -6.58 1.09
N ALA A 14 -3.17 -6.10 -0.13
CA ALA A 14 -2.56 -6.67 -1.33
C ALA A 14 -1.02 -6.67 -1.26
N PHE A 15 -0.41 -5.62 -0.72
CA PHE A 15 1.04 -5.54 -0.58
C PHE A 15 1.62 -6.59 0.38
N PHE A 16 1.00 -6.83 1.54
CA PHE A 16 1.53 -7.74 2.56
C PHE A 16 1.08 -9.20 2.42
N VAL A 17 -0.13 -9.45 1.96
CA VAL A 17 -0.74 -10.78 1.93
C VAL A 17 -0.44 -11.47 0.60
N LYS A 18 0.41 -12.51 0.64
CA LYS A 18 0.88 -13.22 -0.57
C LYS A 18 -0.21 -13.94 -1.36
N SER A 19 -1.30 -14.31 -0.71
CA SER A 19 -2.44 -14.99 -1.34
C SER A 19 -3.38 -14.04 -2.08
N GLU A 20 -3.24 -12.72 -1.89
CA GLU A 20 -4.06 -11.74 -2.59
C GLU A 20 -3.81 -11.75 -4.09
N THR A 21 -4.89 -11.69 -4.86
CA THR A 21 -4.82 -11.68 -6.34
C THR A 21 -3.93 -10.53 -6.84
N ASN A 22 -3.97 -9.39 -6.16
CA ASN A 22 -3.24 -8.18 -6.55
C ASN A 22 -1.83 -8.08 -5.93
N HIS A 23 -1.34 -9.13 -5.25
CA HIS A 23 -0.06 -9.05 -4.53
C HIS A 23 1.11 -8.64 -5.41
N GLN A 24 1.26 -9.27 -6.58
CA GLN A 24 2.35 -8.95 -7.51
C GLN A 24 2.24 -7.52 -8.05
N LEU A 25 1.02 -7.07 -8.38
CA LEU A 25 0.76 -5.73 -8.88
C LEU A 25 1.09 -4.68 -7.82
N ALA A 26 0.66 -4.88 -6.57
CA ALA A 26 0.96 -3.99 -5.46
C ALA A 26 2.46 -3.86 -5.23
N LYS A 27 3.20 -4.98 -5.19
CA LYS A 27 4.67 -4.95 -5.04
C LYS A 27 5.35 -4.22 -6.20
N GLN A 28 4.97 -4.51 -7.44
CA GLN A 28 5.53 -3.84 -8.61
C GLN A 28 5.26 -2.34 -8.57
N TYR A 29 4.06 -1.92 -8.23
CA TYR A 29 3.70 -0.51 -8.12
C TYR A 29 4.55 0.20 -7.06
N THR A 30 4.74 -0.41 -5.88
CA THR A 30 5.61 0.13 -4.83
C THR A 30 7.07 0.25 -5.29
N TYR A 31 7.61 -0.77 -5.97
CA TYR A 31 9.00 -0.73 -6.46
C TYR A 31 9.25 0.34 -7.53
N HIS A 32 8.26 0.63 -8.38
CA HIS A 32 8.38 1.71 -9.37
C HIS A 32 8.24 3.12 -8.76
N ASN A 33 7.72 3.23 -7.53
CA ASN A 33 7.41 4.49 -6.86
C ASN A 33 8.11 4.62 -5.49
N LEU A 34 9.32 4.05 -5.34
CA LEU A 34 10.08 4.08 -4.07
C LEU A 34 10.46 5.49 -3.60
N ASN A 35 10.55 6.44 -4.52
CA ASN A 35 10.95 7.81 -4.23
C ASN A 35 9.77 8.72 -3.83
N HIS A 36 8.55 8.17 -3.77
CA HIS A 36 7.36 8.88 -3.32
C HIS A 36 7.24 8.81 -1.80
N ARG A 37 6.56 9.80 -1.21
CA ARG A 37 6.18 9.75 0.20
C ARG A 37 4.89 8.96 0.32
N TRP A 38 4.94 7.84 1.03
CA TRP A 38 3.79 6.97 1.29
C TRP A 38 3.15 7.37 2.61
N ILE A 39 1.84 7.59 2.59
CA ILE A 39 1.04 7.98 3.75
C ILE A 39 0.03 6.87 4.01
N ILE A 40 0.13 6.25 5.18
CA ILE A 40 -0.85 5.29 5.69
C ILE A 40 -1.59 6.02 6.81
N LEU A 41 -2.91 6.14 6.69
CA LEU A 41 -3.74 6.76 7.72
C LEU A 41 -3.94 5.78 8.88
N GLU A 42 -4.10 6.30 10.09
CA GLU A 42 -4.34 5.48 11.29
C GLU A 42 -5.56 4.56 11.13
N THR A 43 -6.65 5.08 10.57
CA THR A 43 -7.87 4.30 10.30
C THR A 43 -7.63 3.12 9.34
N VAL A 44 -6.79 3.32 8.32
CA VAL A 44 -6.41 2.26 7.38
C VAL A 44 -5.57 1.20 8.08
N PHE A 45 -4.66 1.63 8.96
CA PHE A 45 -3.85 0.71 9.74
C PHE A 45 -4.72 -0.15 10.67
N ASP A 46 -5.63 0.47 11.42
CA ASP A 46 -6.53 -0.22 12.36
C ASP A 46 -7.42 -1.25 11.65
N GLU A 47 -7.95 -0.92 10.47
CA GLU A 47 -8.71 -1.85 9.64
C GLU A 47 -7.89 -3.05 9.17
N THR A 48 -6.58 -2.88 8.90
CA THR A 48 -5.73 -3.99 8.43
C THR A 48 -5.22 -4.91 9.55
N VAL A 49 -5.26 -4.48 10.81
CA VAL A 49 -4.73 -5.24 11.96
C VAL A 49 -5.84 -5.99 12.72
N THR A 50 -7.10 -5.61 12.53
CA THR A 50 -8.28 -6.26 13.13
C THR A 50 -8.64 -7.55 12.40
#